data_AF-A0A964QE30-F1
#
_entry.id   AF-A0A964QE30-F1
#
_cell.length_a   1.000
_cell.length_b   1.000
_cell.length_c   1.000
_cell.angle_alpha   90.00
_cell.angle_beta   90.00
_cell.angle_gamma   90.00
#
_symmetry.space_group_name_H-M   'P 1'
#
loop_
_entity.id
_entity.type
_entity.pdbx_description
1 polymer ?
#
loop_
_entity_poly.entity_id
_entity_poly.type
_entity_poly.pdbx_seq_one_letter_code
_entity_poly.pdbx_strand_id
1 'polypeptide(L)'
;MFSSLRGRFALILLVVGVSVWQFYTKGLKEGLDLQGGMHLVLEVQDPEGTMTADAKADAIDRAERIIRTRVDELGVEEPLIQKVGRDRLIVELAGIRDEARARNILDQAAFLEFKLVLPTSEVESSLARVDRAVVAALGEDGLKQLGEVPDTAKGIVPGEKSVEDLLFSGGDTTAASDSAAAPATDSAAAPLSQRPFTALLNTGDVQGTYLVSSPDDVAKIERFLALPEVQRALPRNVSLQFEAQPVGVGARTYKHLFVLEKDPFMTGDALENAIAGRDPQFNQSQVQFELSRTGGRRFSAFTGQHVNDFLAIVLDGEVMSAPVIRDRIGARGQIDLGASPLDEARDLALVLRAGALPARLEIVEERTVGPSLGQDSVDQAKLAGAVGIGIVVLIMIGYYKVSGFLSIIALAVYTILVLGGLAGLNATLTLPGLAGIILSMGMAVDANVLIFERIREELAAGRSNRAAMEEGFAKALSAIVDSNLSTLITALVLFQIGTGPVRGFAVTLSIGVVASFFSAIFVTRTFFVVYLSRMKPSDPISI
;
A
#
# COMPACT_ATOMS: atom_id res chain seq x y z
N MET A 1 -12.34 -46.23 23.43
CA MET A 1 -12.30 -45.18 24.47
C MET A 1 -13.61 -44.38 24.64
N PHE A 2 -14.60 -44.47 23.72
CA PHE A 2 -15.98 -44.00 24.00
C PHE A 2 -17.02 -45.03 23.50
N SER A 3 -17.23 -46.09 24.29
CA SER A 3 -18.21 -47.14 23.99
C SER A 3 -19.63 -46.79 24.47
N SER A 4 -19.80 -45.79 25.33
CA SER A 4 -21.12 -45.36 25.81
C SER A 4 -21.71 -44.27 24.92
N LEU A 5 -23.00 -44.42 24.57
CA LEU A 5 -23.77 -43.46 23.78
C LEU A 5 -23.68 -42.03 24.36
N ARG A 6 -23.71 -41.93 25.70
CA ARG A 6 -23.63 -40.67 26.45
C ARG A 6 -22.29 -39.97 26.27
N GLY A 7 -21.18 -40.72 26.25
CA GLY A 7 -19.84 -40.17 26.03
C GLY A 7 -19.68 -39.59 24.63
N ARG A 8 -20.26 -40.22 23.61
CA ARG A 8 -20.25 -39.70 22.23
C ARG A 8 -21.03 -38.40 22.09
N PHE A 9 -22.23 -38.32 22.68
CA PHE A 9 -23.01 -37.08 22.70
C PHE A 9 -22.30 -35.94 23.43
N ALA A 10 -21.71 -36.23 24.60
CA ALA A 10 -20.97 -35.22 25.35
C ALA A 10 -19.79 -34.66 24.55
N LEU A 11 -19.07 -35.52 23.82
CA LEU A 11 -17.98 -35.08 22.94
C LEU A 11 -18.50 -34.20 21.80
N ILE A 12 -19.58 -34.58 21.11
CA ILE A 12 -20.16 -33.77 20.03
C ILE A 12 -20.56 -32.39 20.56
N LEU A 13 -21.26 -32.34 21.70
CA LEU A 13 -21.67 -31.08 22.33
C LEU A 13 -20.48 -30.23 22.77
N LEU A 14 -19.41 -30.86 23.27
CA LEU A 14 -18.19 -30.15 23.65
C LEU A 14 -17.50 -29.53 22.43
N VAL A 15 -17.34 -30.30 21.35
CA VAL A 15 -16.68 -29.79 20.12
C VAL A 15 -17.52 -28.67 19.50
N VAL A 16 -18.84 -28.87 19.38
CA VAL A 16 -19.77 -27.84 18.88
C VAL A 16 -19.73 -26.59 19.78
N GLY A 17 -19.74 -26.76 21.10
CA GLY A 17 -19.67 -25.65 22.05
C GLY A 17 -18.37 -24.85 21.92
N VAL A 18 -17.24 -25.53 21.76
CA VAL A 18 -15.93 -24.88 21.50
C VAL A 18 -15.96 -24.14 20.16
N SER A 19 -16.48 -24.75 19.10
CA SER A 19 -16.58 -24.12 17.78
C SER A 19 -17.46 -22.86 17.78
N VAL A 20 -18.62 -22.91 18.44
CA VAL A 20 -19.51 -21.74 18.60
C VAL A 20 -18.83 -20.65 19.43
N TRP A 21 -18.15 -21.02 20.51
CA TRP A 21 -17.42 -20.08 21.35
C TRP A 21 -16.29 -19.38 20.59
N GLN A 22 -15.49 -20.12 19.80
CA GLN A 22 -14.45 -19.54 18.93
C GLN A 22 -15.06 -18.58 17.91
N PHE A 23 -16.14 -18.98 17.26
CA PHE A 23 -16.82 -18.15 16.27
C PHE A 23 -17.37 -16.84 16.88
N TYR A 24 -18.00 -16.90 18.06
CA TYR A 24 -18.57 -15.72 18.72
C TYR A 24 -17.50 -14.74 19.24
N THR A 25 -16.35 -15.26 19.71
CA THR A 25 -15.29 -14.44 20.30
C THR A 25 -14.36 -13.80 19.28
N LYS A 26 -14.03 -14.51 18.20
CA LYS A 26 -13.04 -14.06 17.21
C LYS A 26 -13.65 -13.53 15.92
N GLY A 27 -14.90 -13.89 15.61
CA GLY A 27 -15.49 -13.60 14.30
C GLY A 27 -14.76 -14.31 13.16
N LEU A 28 -15.19 -14.04 11.92
CA LEU A 28 -14.46 -14.45 10.72
C LEU A 28 -13.72 -13.24 10.16
N LYS A 29 -12.46 -13.45 9.82
CA LYS A 29 -11.67 -12.46 9.08
C LYS A 29 -12.03 -12.56 7.62
N GLU A 30 -12.32 -11.47 6.96
CA GLU A 30 -12.62 -11.46 5.53
C GLU A 30 -11.37 -11.03 4.76
N GLY A 31 -11.16 -11.60 3.59
CA GLY A 31 -10.04 -11.27 2.72
C GLY A 31 -10.32 -10.05 1.86
N LEU A 32 -9.26 -9.58 1.19
CA LEU A 32 -9.28 -8.46 0.25
C LEU A 32 -10.43 -8.55 -0.77
N ASP A 33 -10.64 -9.74 -1.32
CA ASP A 33 -11.68 -9.98 -2.34
C ASP A 33 -13.12 -9.77 -1.83
N LEU A 34 -13.33 -9.79 -0.51
CA LEU A 34 -14.66 -9.60 0.09
C LEU A 34 -14.86 -8.18 0.62
N GLN A 35 -13.84 -7.62 1.28
CA GLN A 35 -13.93 -6.28 1.88
C GLN A 35 -13.57 -5.16 0.91
N GLY A 36 -12.91 -5.49 -0.19
CA GLY A 36 -12.22 -4.53 -1.03
C GLY A 36 -10.91 -4.05 -0.39
N GLY A 37 -10.09 -3.39 -1.21
CA GLY A 37 -8.82 -2.81 -0.82
C GLY A 37 -7.76 -2.92 -1.90
N MET A 38 -6.50 -2.87 -1.49
CA MET A 38 -5.34 -2.79 -2.37
C MET A 38 -4.36 -3.95 -2.19
N HIS A 39 -3.82 -4.46 -3.30
CA HIS A 39 -2.70 -5.39 -3.37
C HIS A 39 -1.56 -4.72 -4.15
N LEU A 40 -0.41 -4.56 -3.49
CA LEU A 40 0.80 -3.97 -4.05
C LEU A 40 1.93 -4.99 -4.06
N VAL A 41 2.65 -5.06 -5.17
CA VAL A 41 3.94 -5.76 -5.26
C VAL A 41 5.02 -4.71 -5.42
N LEU A 42 5.82 -4.55 -4.37
CA LEU A 42 6.94 -3.61 -4.30
C LEU A 42 8.25 -4.35 -4.62
N GLU A 43 9.11 -3.77 -5.45
CA GLU A 43 10.43 -4.31 -5.77
C GLU A 43 11.52 -3.26 -5.47
N VAL A 44 12.68 -3.70 -4.96
CA VAL A 44 13.80 -2.78 -4.67
C VAL A 44 14.38 -2.25 -5.98
N GLN A 45 14.39 -0.92 -6.15
CA GLN A 45 15.07 -0.30 -7.28
C GLN A 45 16.59 -0.38 -7.14
N ASP A 46 17.23 -0.87 -8.19
CA ASP A 46 18.69 -0.92 -8.34
C ASP A 46 19.08 -0.64 -9.80
N PRO A 47 18.94 0.62 -10.25
CA PRO A 47 19.15 1.00 -11.65
C PRO A 47 20.60 0.82 -12.12
N GLU A 48 21.57 0.84 -11.20
CA GLU A 48 22.99 0.63 -11.53
C GLU A 48 23.43 -0.84 -11.38
N GLY A 49 22.54 -1.72 -10.89
CA GLY A 49 22.85 -3.13 -10.65
C GLY A 49 23.96 -3.35 -9.61
N THR A 50 24.20 -2.37 -8.74
CA THR A 50 25.34 -2.34 -7.82
C THR A 50 25.04 -3.07 -6.51
N MET A 51 23.76 -3.35 -6.21
CA MET A 51 23.37 -4.04 -4.99
C MET A 51 23.55 -5.55 -5.13
N THR A 52 24.31 -6.14 -4.19
CA THR A 52 24.40 -7.59 -4.05
C THR A 52 23.05 -8.19 -3.67
N ALA A 53 22.84 -9.48 -3.98
CA ALA A 53 21.60 -10.17 -3.62
C ALA A 53 21.31 -10.13 -2.11
N ASP A 54 22.35 -10.16 -1.27
CA ASP A 54 22.21 -10.06 0.18
C ASP A 54 21.83 -8.64 0.61
N ALA A 55 22.38 -7.60 -0.03
CA ALA A 55 22.00 -6.22 0.24
C ALA A 55 20.54 -5.92 -0.13
N LYS A 56 20.02 -6.53 -1.21
CA LYS A 56 18.59 -6.44 -1.58
C LYS A 56 17.70 -7.13 -0.55
N ALA A 57 18.10 -8.31 -0.07
CA ALA A 57 17.37 -9.02 0.97
C ALA A 57 17.33 -8.22 2.29
N ASP A 58 18.45 -7.65 2.72
CA ASP A 58 18.53 -6.80 3.91
C ASP A 58 17.70 -5.51 3.77
N ALA A 59 17.65 -4.94 2.56
CA ALA A 59 16.81 -3.80 2.25
C ALA A 59 15.32 -4.17 2.36
N ILE A 60 14.91 -5.33 1.83
CA ILE A 60 13.54 -5.85 1.98
C ILE A 60 13.19 -6.11 3.46
N ASP A 61 14.11 -6.65 4.26
CA ASP A 61 13.88 -6.91 5.69
C ASP A 61 13.69 -5.63 6.52
N ARG A 62 14.40 -4.56 6.15
CA ARG A 62 14.21 -3.23 6.73
C ARG A 62 12.93 -2.58 6.22
N ALA A 63 12.67 -2.65 4.92
CA ALA A 63 11.46 -2.13 4.30
C ALA A 63 10.19 -2.78 4.87
N GLU A 64 10.18 -4.09 5.08
CA GLU A 64 9.05 -4.81 5.68
C GLU A 64 8.64 -4.20 7.03
N ARG A 65 9.63 -3.90 7.90
CA ARG A 65 9.38 -3.31 9.22
C ARG A 65 8.83 -1.88 9.13
N ILE A 66 9.37 -1.07 8.22
CA ILE A 66 8.93 0.31 8.02
C ILE A 66 7.52 0.34 7.43
N ILE A 67 7.29 -0.43 6.36
CA ILE A 67 5.98 -0.56 5.71
C ILE A 67 4.94 -1.08 6.71
N ARG A 68 5.28 -2.09 7.53
CA ARG A 68 4.40 -2.56 8.60
C ARG A 68 4.02 -1.43 9.56
N THR A 69 4.99 -0.65 10.03
CA THR A 69 4.74 0.48 10.92
C THR A 69 3.84 1.53 10.26
N ARG A 70 4.08 1.88 8.99
CA ARG A 70 3.24 2.83 8.24
C ARG A 70 1.80 2.34 8.09
N VAL A 71 1.64 1.06 7.78
CA VAL A 71 0.32 0.45 7.60
C VAL A 71 -0.44 0.34 8.92
N ASP A 72 0.25 0.00 10.01
CA ASP A 72 -0.34 0.00 11.35
C ASP A 72 -0.83 1.41 11.73
N GLU A 73 -0.07 2.45 11.39
CA GLU A 73 -0.44 3.85 11.62
C GLU A 73 -1.54 4.37 10.69
N LEU A 74 -1.68 3.81 9.49
CA LEU A 74 -2.82 4.05 8.61
C LEU A 74 -4.14 3.56 9.22
N GLY A 75 -4.07 2.73 10.27
CA GLY A 75 -5.24 2.15 10.92
C GLY A 75 -5.90 1.06 10.09
N VAL A 76 -5.13 0.40 9.22
CA VAL A 76 -5.60 -0.73 8.42
C VAL A 76 -5.81 -1.90 9.35
N GLU A 77 -7.04 -2.43 9.38
CA GLU A 77 -7.34 -3.65 10.12
C GLU A 77 -6.74 -4.83 9.35
N GLU A 78 -5.61 -5.34 9.86
CA GLU A 78 -4.99 -6.62 9.47
C GLU A 78 -4.29 -6.64 8.10
N PRO A 79 -3.18 -5.90 7.94
CA PRO A 79 -2.42 -5.93 6.70
C PRO A 79 -1.63 -7.23 6.48
N LEU A 80 -1.63 -7.72 5.24
CA LEU A 80 -0.79 -8.86 4.84
C LEU A 80 0.47 -8.35 4.16
N ILE A 81 1.57 -8.34 4.91
CA ILE A 81 2.89 -7.96 4.39
C ILE A 81 3.75 -9.22 4.34
N GLN A 82 4.13 -9.62 3.13
CA GLN A 82 4.90 -10.84 2.88
C GLN A 82 6.05 -10.60 1.92
N LYS A 83 7.21 -11.14 2.26
CA LYS A 83 8.37 -11.17 1.37
C LYS A 83 8.20 -12.28 0.34
N VAL A 84 8.47 -11.96 -0.92
CA VAL A 84 8.44 -12.93 -2.02
C VAL A 84 9.79 -12.89 -2.74
N GLY A 85 10.46 -14.04 -2.80
CA GLY A 85 11.81 -14.09 -3.36
C GLY A 85 12.83 -13.36 -2.48
N ARG A 86 13.71 -12.57 -3.10
CA ARG A 86 14.82 -11.85 -2.42
C ARG A 86 14.76 -10.33 -2.57
N ASP A 87 13.85 -9.84 -3.41
CA ASP A 87 13.80 -8.48 -3.92
C ASP A 87 12.39 -7.90 -3.94
N ARG A 88 11.35 -8.69 -3.62
CA ARG A 88 9.96 -8.26 -3.64
C ARG A 88 9.28 -8.34 -2.28
N LEU A 89 8.39 -7.38 -2.07
CA LEU A 89 7.50 -7.29 -0.92
C LEU A 89 6.05 -7.15 -1.41
N ILE A 90 5.21 -8.12 -1.05
CA ILE A 90 3.77 -8.06 -1.28
C ILE A 90 3.12 -7.40 -0.07
N VAL A 91 2.28 -6.40 -0.32
CA VAL A 91 1.52 -5.66 0.68
C VAL A 91 0.05 -5.70 0.28
N GLU A 92 -0.78 -6.38 1.07
CA GLU A 92 -2.22 -6.39 0.91
C GLU A 92 -2.89 -5.64 2.06
N LEU A 93 -3.77 -4.72 1.70
CA LEU A 93 -4.43 -3.81 2.62
C LEU A 93 -5.94 -3.92 2.41
N ALA A 94 -6.60 -4.66 3.30
CA ALA A 94 -8.05 -4.81 3.28
C ALA A 94 -8.73 -3.60 3.93
N GLY A 95 -9.93 -3.26 3.45
CA GLY A 95 -10.78 -2.24 4.11
C GLY A 95 -10.28 -0.80 4.01
N ILE A 96 -9.29 -0.52 3.16
CA ILE A 96 -8.85 0.85 2.89
C ILE A 96 -9.91 1.61 2.11
N ARG A 97 -10.28 2.80 2.61
CA ARG A 97 -11.23 3.71 1.94
C ARG A 97 -10.54 4.63 0.94
N ASP A 98 -9.33 5.07 1.25
CA ASP A 98 -8.54 5.99 0.43
C ASP A 98 -7.25 5.29 -0.02
N GLU A 99 -7.39 4.63 -1.16
CA GLU A 99 -6.33 3.87 -1.82
C GLU A 99 -5.19 4.78 -2.29
N ALA A 100 -5.52 5.96 -2.84
CA ALA A 100 -4.51 6.90 -3.32
C ALA A 100 -3.62 7.40 -2.18
N ARG A 101 -4.23 7.74 -1.03
CA ARG A 101 -3.48 8.14 0.17
C ARG A 101 -2.59 7.00 0.68
N ALA A 102 -3.12 5.79 0.78
CA ALA A 102 -2.35 4.63 1.22
C ALA A 102 -1.16 4.35 0.31
N ARG A 103 -1.37 4.40 -1.01
CA ARG A 103 -0.30 4.25 -2.00
C ARG A 103 0.79 5.29 -1.79
N ASN A 104 0.44 6.56 -1.69
CA ASN A 104 1.43 7.65 -1.53
C ASN A 104 2.29 7.46 -0.28
N ILE A 105 1.67 7.06 0.83
CA ILE A 105 2.38 6.79 2.10
C ILE A 105 3.34 5.60 1.99
N LEU A 106 3.01 4.59 1.18
CA LEU A 106 3.86 3.41 1.00
C LEU A 106 4.97 3.62 -0.02
N ASP A 107 4.73 4.45 -1.03
CA ASP A 107 5.71 4.79 -2.08
C ASP A 107 6.78 5.78 -1.59
N GLN A 108 6.42 6.68 -0.66
CA GLN A 108 7.32 7.73 -0.18
C GLN A 108 8.56 7.16 0.53
N ALA A 109 9.77 7.53 0.08
CA ALA A 109 10.99 7.00 0.69
C ALA A 109 11.24 7.60 2.09
N ALA A 110 10.86 8.86 2.29
CA ALA A 110 10.93 9.57 3.57
C ALA A 110 12.35 9.86 4.07
N PHE A 111 13.29 10.08 3.16
CA PHE A 111 14.65 10.48 3.53
C PHE A 111 14.66 11.91 4.05
N LEU A 112 14.60 12.05 5.37
CA LEU A 112 14.73 13.33 6.04
C LEU A 112 16.21 13.70 6.23
N GLU A 113 16.57 14.91 5.83
CA GLU A 113 17.88 15.50 5.98
C GLU A 113 17.78 16.90 6.59
N PHE A 114 18.70 17.23 7.50
CA PHE A 114 18.87 18.59 8.01
C PHE A 114 20.14 19.19 7.42
N LYS A 115 20.00 20.32 6.71
CA LYS A 115 21.08 20.98 5.96
C LYS A 115 21.16 22.46 6.32
N LEU A 116 22.37 23.01 6.31
CA LEU A 116 22.57 24.44 6.44
C LEU A 116 22.29 25.13 5.10
N VAL A 117 21.57 26.25 5.12
CA VAL A 117 21.44 27.11 3.94
C VAL A 117 22.69 27.97 3.84
N LEU A 118 23.30 27.97 2.66
CA LEU A 118 24.49 28.74 2.34
C LEU A 118 24.11 30.02 1.58
N PRO A 119 24.90 31.09 1.67
CA PRO A 119 24.65 32.30 0.90
C PRO A 119 24.83 32.05 -0.61
N THR A 120 24.10 32.80 -1.44
CA THR A 120 24.14 32.68 -2.91
C THR A 120 25.53 32.92 -3.50
N SER A 121 26.38 33.69 -2.81
CA SER A 121 27.77 33.97 -3.18
C SER A 121 28.63 32.72 -3.37
N GLU A 122 28.30 31.61 -2.68
CA GLU A 122 28.98 30.32 -2.82
C GLU A 122 28.78 29.70 -4.21
N VAL A 123 27.63 29.99 -4.85
CA VAL A 123 27.25 29.41 -6.15
C VAL A 123 27.44 30.40 -7.29
N GLU A 124 27.35 31.71 -7.03
CA GLU A 124 27.43 32.77 -8.06
C GLU A 124 28.65 32.62 -8.99
N SER A 125 29.83 32.33 -8.43
CA SER A 125 31.07 32.12 -9.21
C SER A 125 31.04 30.87 -10.09
N SER A 126 30.17 29.90 -9.75
CA SER A 126 30.04 28.61 -10.42
C SER A 126 28.90 28.59 -11.44
N LEU A 127 27.96 29.54 -11.38
CA LEU A 127 26.83 29.62 -12.32
C LEU A 127 27.30 29.68 -13.79
N ALA A 128 28.36 30.44 -14.10
CA ALA A 128 28.93 30.47 -15.45
C ALA A 128 29.59 29.14 -15.89
N ARG A 129 29.98 28.27 -14.94
CA ARG A 129 30.44 26.91 -15.24
C ARG A 129 29.25 25.98 -15.46
N VAL A 130 28.20 26.13 -14.66
CA VAL A 130 26.93 25.39 -14.79
C VAL A 130 26.29 25.68 -16.14
N ASP A 131 26.15 26.95 -16.53
CA ASP A 131 25.61 27.34 -17.85
C ASP A 131 26.37 26.67 -19.00
N ARG A 132 27.70 26.66 -18.95
CA ARG A 132 28.54 25.98 -19.95
C ARG A 132 28.36 24.46 -19.94
N ALA A 133 28.22 23.85 -18.76
CA ALA A 133 27.98 22.42 -18.63
C ALA A 133 26.63 22.01 -19.23
N VAL A 134 25.59 22.82 -19.01
CA VAL A 134 24.25 22.63 -19.60
C VAL A 134 24.32 22.69 -21.13
N VAL A 135 24.98 23.72 -21.68
CA VAL A 135 25.16 23.85 -23.15
C VAL A 135 25.97 22.67 -23.72
N ALA A 136 27.03 22.25 -23.02
CA ALA A 136 27.87 21.13 -23.45
C ALA A 136 27.12 19.79 -23.46
N ALA A 137 26.21 19.55 -22.51
CA ALA A 137 25.47 18.31 -22.38
C ALA A 137 24.28 18.22 -23.36
N LEU A 138 23.53 19.31 -23.56
CA LEU A 138 22.30 19.30 -24.35
C LEU A 138 22.48 19.77 -25.80
N GLY A 139 23.56 20.50 -26.10
CA GLY A 139 23.75 21.16 -27.38
C GLY A 139 22.75 22.30 -27.64
N GLU A 140 23.04 23.17 -28.60
CA GLU A 140 22.16 24.31 -28.94
C GLU A 140 20.79 23.86 -29.47
N ASP A 141 20.70 22.67 -30.08
CA ASP A 141 19.46 22.14 -30.65
C ASP A 141 18.57 21.47 -29.59
N GLY A 142 19.16 20.86 -28.55
CA GLY A 142 18.41 20.34 -27.40
C GLY A 142 17.80 21.46 -26.56
N LEU A 143 18.52 22.57 -26.40
CA LEU A 143 18.02 23.76 -25.71
C LEU A 143 16.84 24.41 -26.43
N LYS A 144 16.82 24.41 -27.77
CA LYS A 144 15.69 24.90 -28.57
C LYS A 144 14.45 24.00 -28.46
N GLN A 145 14.62 22.69 -28.30
CA GLN A 145 13.51 21.76 -28.06
C GLN A 145 12.94 21.85 -26.63
N LEU A 146 13.75 22.31 -25.66
CA LEU A 146 13.35 22.50 -24.26
C LEU A 146 12.65 23.86 -23.98
N GLY A 147 12.56 24.77 -24.96
CA GLY A 147 11.71 25.96 -24.88
C GLY A 147 11.99 27.01 -25.96
N GLU A 148 10.97 27.28 -26.80
CA GLU A 148 10.92 28.45 -27.67
C GLU A 148 11.20 29.74 -26.88
N VAL A 149 12.07 30.57 -27.45
CA VAL A 149 12.26 31.96 -27.04
C VAL A 149 10.93 32.69 -27.24
N PRO A 150 10.39 33.42 -26.24
CA PRO A 150 9.30 34.34 -26.49
C PRO A 150 9.82 35.45 -27.40
N ASP A 151 9.43 35.40 -28.67
CA ASP A 151 9.65 36.45 -29.64
C ASP A 151 8.67 37.59 -29.35
N THR A 152 8.84 38.31 -28.23
CA THR A 152 8.10 39.56 -28.01
C THR A 152 8.80 40.72 -28.72
N ALA A 153 8.65 40.74 -30.04
CA ALA A 153 8.71 41.94 -30.85
C ALA A 153 7.64 41.89 -31.95
N LYS A 154 6.37 41.91 -31.53
CA LYS A 154 5.23 42.66 -32.11
C LYS A 154 3.93 41.91 -31.85
N GLY A 155 3.08 42.51 -31.03
CA GLY A 155 1.64 42.28 -31.20
C GLY A 155 1.22 42.74 -32.59
N ILE A 156 0.34 41.98 -33.23
CA ILE A 156 -0.80 42.45 -34.03
C ILE A 156 -1.71 41.24 -34.28
N VAL A 157 -2.99 41.49 -34.00
CA VAL A 157 -4.20 40.70 -34.23
C VAL A 157 -4.27 40.14 -35.67
N PRO A 158 -4.84 38.94 -35.92
CA PRO A 158 -5.06 38.47 -37.27
C PRO A 158 -6.28 39.19 -37.87
N GLY A 159 -6.06 40.10 -38.82
CA GLY A 159 -7.15 40.76 -39.53
C GLY A 159 -6.64 41.81 -40.53
N GLU A 160 -6.90 41.54 -41.81
CA GLU A 160 -7.03 42.46 -42.96
C GLU A 160 -6.11 43.70 -43.04
N LYS A 161 -5.19 43.66 -44.00
CA LYS A 161 -4.49 44.86 -44.50
C LYS A 161 -5.45 45.71 -45.34
N SER A 162 -5.90 46.85 -44.83
CA SER A 162 -6.50 47.91 -45.66
C SER A 162 -5.41 48.79 -46.29
N VAL A 163 -5.66 49.17 -47.53
CA VAL A 163 -4.72 49.84 -48.45
C VAL A 163 -4.51 51.34 -48.12
N GLU A 164 -5.22 51.86 -47.11
CA GLU A 164 -5.14 53.26 -46.66
C GLU A 164 -3.83 53.68 -45.96
N ASP A 165 -3.06 52.77 -45.36
CA ASP A 165 -1.92 53.14 -44.49
C ASP A 165 -0.60 53.37 -45.27
N LEU A 166 -0.61 53.13 -46.60
CA LEU A 166 0.53 53.38 -47.49
C LEU A 166 0.44 54.75 -48.20
N LEU A 167 -0.66 55.49 -48.05
CA LEU A 167 -0.94 56.71 -48.83
C LEU A 167 -0.62 58.03 -48.09
N PHE A 168 -0.24 57.98 -46.81
CA PHE A 168 -0.04 59.20 -46.00
C PHE A 168 1.32 59.30 -45.27
N SER A 169 2.39 58.67 -45.77
CA SER A 169 3.75 59.01 -45.30
C SER A 169 4.25 60.26 -46.05
N GLY A 170 3.99 61.43 -45.49
CA GLY A 170 4.53 62.69 -45.96
C GLY A 170 4.92 63.60 -44.80
N GLY A 171 6.22 63.88 -44.70
CA GLY A 171 6.69 65.20 -44.27
C GLY A 171 7.13 65.39 -42.82
N ASP A 172 8.42 65.72 -42.72
CA ASP A 172 9.03 66.75 -41.86
C ASP A 172 9.48 66.48 -40.42
N THR A 173 10.81 66.37 -40.32
CA THR A 173 11.76 67.28 -39.62
C THR A 173 11.30 68.04 -38.37
N THR A 174 12.02 67.89 -37.25
CA THR A 174 12.86 68.93 -36.58
C THR A 174 13.14 68.65 -35.10
N ALA A 175 14.42 68.87 -34.73
CA ALA A 175 15.01 69.36 -33.47
C ALA A 175 14.32 69.14 -32.11
N ALA A 176 15.08 68.62 -31.12
CA ALA A 176 15.82 69.44 -30.14
C ALA A 176 16.54 68.57 -29.09
N SER A 177 17.71 69.05 -28.67
CA SER A 177 18.60 68.52 -27.63
C SER A 177 18.13 68.85 -26.21
N ASP A 178 18.53 68.06 -25.20
CA ASP A 178 19.54 68.50 -24.22
C ASP A 178 19.80 67.52 -23.05
N SER A 179 21.11 67.23 -22.91
CA SER A 179 21.94 67.14 -21.70
C SER A 179 21.81 66.02 -20.63
N ALA A 180 22.99 65.39 -20.42
CA ALA A 180 23.71 65.22 -19.15
C ALA A 180 23.50 63.97 -18.25
N ALA A 181 24.27 62.92 -18.58
CA ALA A 181 25.32 62.25 -17.78
C ALA A 181 25.11 61.81 -16.30
N ALA A 182 25.22 60.49 -16.06
CA ALA A 182 26.22 59.83 -15.18
C ALA A 182 26.10 58.28 -15.27
N PRO A 183 27.16 57.48 -15.00
CA PRO A 183 27.45 56.23 -15.71
C PRO A 183 26.80 54.99 -15.08
N ALA A 184 26.11 54.20 -15.90
CA ALA A 184 25.82 52.80 -15.57
C ALA A 184 27.01 51.96 -16.04
N THR A 185 27.66 51.29 -15.09
CA THR A 185 28.68 50.28 -15.37
C THR A 185 28.12 49.18 -16.25
N ASP A 186 28.77 48.99 -17.39
CA ASP A 186 28.59 47.86 -18.31
C ASP A 186 28.62 46.52 -17.56
N SER A 187 27.49 45.81 -17.60
CA SER A 187 27.52 44.36 -17.76
C SER A 187 26.59 44.03 -18.91
N ALA A 188 27.14 44.04 -20.13
CA ALA A 188 26.48 43.54 -21.33
C ALA A 188 25.92 42.14 -21.04
N ALA A 189 24.60 42.02 -21.03
CA ALA A 189 23.93 40.74 -20.89
C ALA A 189 24.29 39.88 -22.11
N ALA A 190 25.08 38.83 -21.89
CA ALA A 190 25.30 37.79 -22.88
C ALA A 190 23.94 37.26 -23.39
N PRO A 191 23.80 36.91 -24.69
CA PRO A 191 22.54 36.42 -25.25
C PRO A 191 22.03 35.20 -24.47
N LEU A 192 20.70 35.07 -24.33
CA LEU A 192 20.02 34.01 -23.54
C LEU A 192 20.51 32.58 -23.87
N SER A 193 20.98 32.35 -25.09
CA SER A 193 21.59 31.08 -25.53
C SER A 193 22.89 30.71 -24.79
N GLN A 194 23.57 31.68 -24.17
CA GLN A 194 24.82 31.47 -23.44
C GLN A 194 24.62 31.27 -21.94
N ARG A 195 23.40 31.47 -21.41
CA ARG A 195 23.09 31.36 -19.96
C ARG A 195 21.77 30.61 -19.68
N PRO A 196 21.61 29.37 -20.17
CA PRO A 196 20.33 28.65 -20.12
C PRO A 196 19.85 28.34 -18.69
N PHE A 197 20.76 28.22 -17.71
CA PHE A 197 20.41 27.96 -16.32
C PHE A 197 20.23 29.27 -15.56
N THR A 198 21.21 30.19 -15.64
CA THR A 198 21.17 31.44 -14.87
C THR A 198 20.03 32.37 -15.29
N ALA A 199 19.61 32.36 -16.56
CA ALA A 199 18.50 33.18 -17.03
C ALA A 199 17.15 32.84 -16.40
N LEU A 200 17.01 31.62 -15.85
CA LEU A 200 15.79 31.15 -15.19
C LEU A 200 15.75 31.51 -13.69
N LEU A 201 16.86 32.01 -13.15
CA LEU A 201 17.00 32.37 -11.74
C LEU A 201 16.76 33.87 -11.55
N ASN A 202 15.84 34.23 -10.67
CA ASN A 202 15.72 35.58 -10.14
C ASN A 202 16.36 35.66 -8.76
N THR A 203 16.76 36.86 -8.36
CA THR A 203 17.28 37.11 -7.02
C THR A 203 16.23 36.73 -5.97
N GLY A 204 16.64 35.94 -4.97
CA GLY A 204 15.79 35.57 -3.84
C GLY A 204 15.42 36.75 -2.95
N ASP A 205 14.27 36.65 -2.30
CA ASP A 205 13.83 37.53 -1.20
C ASP A 205 14.41 37.09 0.15
N VAL A 206 14.78 35.81 0.28
CA VAL A 206 15.44 35.23 1.45
C VAL A 206 16.92 34.92 1.15
N GLN A 207 17.79 35.09 2.15
CA GLN A 207 19.21 34.78 2.01
C GLN A 207 19.43 33.32 1.58
N GLY A 208 20.31 33.11 0.60
CA GLY A 208 20.63 31.76 0.11
C GLY A 208 19.57 31.16 -0.82
N THR A 209 18.65 31.97 -1.36
CA THR A 209 17.62 31.52 -2.28
C THR A 209 17.69 32.21 -3.64
N TYR A 210 17.21 31.51 -4.66
CA TYR A 210 16.82 32.08 -5.95
C TYR A 210 15.31 31.87 -6.17
N LEU A 211 14.67 32.78 -6.89
CA LEU A 211 13.24 32.71 -7.23
C LEU A 211 13.04 32.24 -8.67
N VAL A 212 12.23 31.20 -8.87
CA VAL A 212 11.87 30.68 -10.20
C VAL A 212 10.38 30.91 -10.45
N SER A 213 10.04 31.59 -11.56
CA SER A 213 8.70 32.16 -11.77
C SER A 213 7.67 31.18 -12.37
N SER A 214 8.11 30.27 -13.24
CA SER A 214 7.20 29.39 -13.98
C SER A 214 7.38 27.93 -13.55
N PRO A 215 6.30 27.15 -13.38
CA PRO A 215 6.39 25.70 -13.19
C PRO A 215 7.20 25.00 -14.29
N ASP A 216 7.11 25.48 -15.54
CA ASP A 216 7.88 24.94 -16.66
C ASP A 216 9.39 25.19 -16.49
N ASP A 217 9.77 26.33 -15.90
CA ASP A 217 11.16 26.66 -15.65
C ASP A 217 11.73 25.87 -14.48
N VAL A 218 10.91 25.57 -13.46
CA VAL A 218 11.27 24.62 -12.39
C VAL A 218 11.59 23.25 -12.99
N ALA A 219 10.71 22.72 -13.84
CA ALA A 219 10.94 21.43 -14.50
C ALA A 219 12.20 21.42 -15.39
N LYS A 220 12.52 22.52 -16.06
CA LYS A 220 13.78 22.66 -16.83
C LYS A 220 15.00 22.64 -15.92
N ILE A 221 14.97 23.40 -14.82
CA ILE A 221 16.07 23.46 -13.85
C ILE A 221 16.30 22.08 -13.22
N GLU A 222 15.24 21.36 -12.81
CA GLU A 222 15.36 20.01 -12.27
C GLU A 222 16.03 19.06 -13.26
N ARG A 223 15.65 19.13 -14.55
CA ARG A 223 16.33 18.37 -15.61
C ARG A 223 17.80 18.75 -15.77
N PHE A 224 18.13 20.03 -15.67
CA PHE A 224 19.53 20.49 -15.73
C PHE A 224 20.33 20.00 -14.52
N LEU A 225 19.77 20.06 -13.31
CA LEU A 225 20.43 19.57 -12.08
C LEU A 225 20.61 18.05 -12.05
N ALA A 226 19.78 17.31 -12.78
CA ALA A 226 19.91 15.87 -12.94
C ALA A 226 21.11 15.47 -13.85
N LEU A 227 21.64 16.39 -14.66
CA LEU A 227 22.76 16.09 -15.56
C LEU A 227 24.07 15.91 -14.78
N PRO A 228 24.84 14.81 -15.01
CA PRO A 228 26.12 14.58 -14.35
C PRO A 228 27.16 15.69 -14.60
N GLU A 229 27.13 16.33 -15.78
CA GLU A 229 28.04 17.45 -16.08
C GLU A 229 27.77 18.66 -15.18
N VAL A 230 26.49 18.94 -14.91
CA VAL A 230 26.06 20.06 -14.06
C VAL A 230 26.42 19.80 -12.60
N GLN A 231 26.21 18.57 -12.11
CA GLN A 231 26.60 18.20 -10.76
C GLN A 231 28.12 18.31 -10.52
N ARG A 232 28.94 18.07 -11.56
CA ARG A 232 30.40 18.27 -11.50
C ARG A 232 30.82 19.74 -11.57
N ALA A 233 30.00 20.59 -12.18
CA ALA A 233 30.25 22.02 -12.31
C ALA A 233 29.93 22.80 -11.02
N LEU A 234 29.05 22.27 -10.17
CA LEU A 234 28.73 22.82 -8.85
C LEU A 234 29.90 22.68 -7.87
N PRO A 235 30.02 23.59 -6.89
CA PRO A 235 30.96 23.44 -5.78
C PRO A 235 30.75 22.12 -5.04
N ARG A 236 31.84 21.51 -4.53
CA ARG A 236 31.79 20.18 -3.91
C ARG A 236 30.91 20.12 -2.67
N ASN A 237 30.78 21.23 -1.95
CA ASN A 237 30.05 21.38 -0.69
C ASN A 237 28.64 21.95 -0.87
N VAL A 238 28.17 22.14 -2.11
CA VAL A 238 26.86 22.77 -2.36
C VAL A 238 25.92 21.82 -3.09
N SER A 239 24.64 21.87 -2.71
CA SER A 239 23.52 21.28 -3.41
C SER A 239 22.42 22.33 -3.61
N LEU A 240 21.72 22.25 -4.74
CA LEU A 240 20.60 23.13 -5.07
C LEU A 240 19.32 22.30 -4.99
N GLN A 241 18.36 22.75 -4.18
CA GLN A 241 17.11 22.02 -3.95
C GLN A 241 15.93 22.98 -3.89
N PHE A 242 14.81 22.57 -4.48
CA PHE A 242 13.60 23.38 -4.53
C PHE A 242 12.77 23.23 -3.26
N GLU A 243 12.04 24.28 -2.90
CA GLU A 243 11.00 24.24 -1.87
C GLU A 243 9.77 23.48 -2.36
N ALA A 244 9.21 22.58 -1.55
CA ALA A 244 8.05 21.80 -1.92
C ALA A 244 6.82 22.67 -2.23
N GLN A 245 6.61 23.71 -1.43
CA GLN A 245 5.47 24.61 -1.56
C GLN A 245 5.84 25.87 -2.35
N PRO A 246 4.98 26.32 -3.28
CA PRO A 246 5.20 27.57 -3.98
C PRO A 246 4.93 28.77 -3.06
N VAL A 247 5.67 29.85 -3.27
CA VAL A 247 5.58 31.09 -2.50
C VAL A 247 5.03 32.22 -3.37
N GLY A 248 4.03 32.92 -2.85
CA GLY A 248 3.48 34.12 -3.49
C GLY A 248 4.31 35.36 -3.17
N VAL A 249 4.98 35.92 -4.18
CA VAL A 249 5.71 37.19 -4.06
C VAL A 249 5.02 38.24 -4.91
N GLY A 250 4.27 39.14 -4.26
CA GLY A 250 3.44 40.13 -4.95
C GLY A 250 2.25 39.49 -5.67
N ALA A 251 2.14 39.73 -6.98
CA ALA A 251 1.05 39.19 -7.82
C ALA A 251 1.45 37.90 -8.58
N ARG A 252 2.65 37.36 -8.31
CA ARG A 252 3.20 36.18 -9.00
C ARG A 252 3.59 35.11 -8.00
N THR A 253 3.53 33.88 -8.47
CA THR A 253 3.91 32.69 -7.70
C THR A 253 5.30 32.27 -8.14
N TYR A 254 6.15 31.94 -7.17
CA TYR A 254 7.51 31.49 -7.39
C TYR A 254 7.78 30.19 -6.61
N LYS A 255 8.83 29.47 -6.97
CA LYS A 255 9.40 28.38 -6.15
C LYS A 255 10.79 28.82 -5.72
N HIS A 256 11.11 28.73 -4.42
CA HIS A 256 12.46 28.99 -3.95
C HIS A 256 13.38 27.84 -4.35
N LEU A 257 14.55 28.20 -4.89
CA LEU A 257 15.69 27.30 -5.05
C LEU A 257 16.71 27.64 -3.97
N PHE A 258 16.83 26.77 -2.98
CA PHE A 258 17.76 26.93 -1.87
C PHE A 258 19.16 26.46 -2.25
N VAL A 259 20.14 27.25 -1.84
CA VAL A 259 21.55 26.87 -1.82
C VAL A 259 21.83 26.20 -0.50
N LEU A 260 22.08 24.90 -0.51
CA LEU A 260 22.26 24.09 0.69
C LEU A 260 23.66 23.50 0.75
N GLU A 261 24.15 23.28 1.95
CA GLU A 261 25.32 22.42 2.16
C GLU A 261 25.01 21.00 1.66
N LYS A 262 25.93 20.41 0.90
CA LYS A 262 25.71 19.12 0.26
C LYS A 262 25.53 17.99 1.27
N ASP A 263 26.40 17.94 2.26
CA ASP A 263 26.41 16.90 3.28
C ASP A 263 25.48 17.29 4.43
N PRO A 264 24.46 16.47 4.76
CA PRO A 264 23.57 16.78 5.87
C PRO A 264 24.31 16.61 7.20
N PHE A 265 24.14 17.56 8.12
CA PHE A 265 24.72 17.41 9.45
C PHE A 265 23.90 16.44 10.32
N MET A 266 22.68 16.06 9.93
CA MET A 266 21.84 15.07 10.61
C MET A 266 20.77 14.54 9.64
N THR A 267 20.32 13.30 9.85
CA THR A 267 19.24 12.68 9.07
C THR A 267 18.07 12.27 9.97
N GLY A 268 17.02 11.72 9.39
CA GLY A 268 15.82 11.26 10.10
C GLY A 268 16.02 10.08 11.05
N ASP A 269 17.18 9.41 11.05
CA ASP A 269 17.49 8.33 11.99
C ASP A 269 17.50 8.79 13.46
N ALA A 270 17.69 10.08 13.68
CA ALA A 270 17.70 10.71 14.97
C ALA A 270 16.29 11.02 15.53
N LEU A 271 15.22 10.85 14.73
CA LEU A 271 13.85 11.10 15.15
C LEU A 271 13.33 9.99 16.08
N GLU A 272 12.60 10.40 17.12
CA GLU A 272 11.92 9.51 18.07
C GLU A 272 10.40 9.61 17.93
N ASN A 273 9.87 10.80 17.63
CA ASN A 273 8.44 11.01 17.46
C ASN A 273 8.14 12.17 16.51
N ALA A 274 6.97 12.14 15.86
CA ALA A 274 6.45 13.22 15.04
C ALA A 274 4.93 13.31 15.21
N ILE A 275 4.40 14.53 15.38
CA ILE A 275 2.98 14.80 15.65
C ILE A 275 2.53 15.97 14.78
N ALA A 276 1.49 15.74 13.98
CA ALA A 276 0.84 16.80 13.21
C ALA A 276 -0.06 17.66 14.09
N GLY A 277 -0.06 18.96 13.84
CA GLY A 277 -0.91 19.93 14.51
C GLY A 277 -1.21 21.12 13.61
N ARG A 278 -2.02 22.05 14.12
CA ARG A 278 -2.11 23.39 13.56
C ARG A 278 -1.53 24.38 14.53
N ASP A 279 -0.85 25.37 13.98
CA ASP A 279 -0.42 26.53 14.74
C ASP A 279 -1.66 27.31 15.25
N PRO A 280 -1.81 27.52 16.57
CA PRO A 280 -2.89 28.32 17.12
C PRO A 280 -2.90 29.78 16.64
N GLN A 281 -1.76 30.33 16.20
CA GLN A 281 -1.65 31.74 15.82
C GLN A 281 -2.02 31.98 14.34
N PHE A 282 -1.40 31.23 13.43
CA PHE A 282 -1.59 31.42 11.99
C PHE A 282 -2.52 30.39 11.34
N ASN A 283 -3.03 29.41 12.10
CA ASN A 283 -3.85 28.30 11.59
C ASN A 283 -3.17 27.55 10.43
N GLN A 284 -1.85 27.52 10.43
CA GLN A 284 -1.01 26.81 9.46
C GLN A 284 -0.79 25.38 9.93
N SER A 285 -0.65 24.46 8.98
CA SER A 285 -0.35 23.06 9.29
C SER A 285 1.12 22.91 9.62
N GLN A 286 1.42 22.20 10.71
CA GLN A 286 2.79 21.98 11.18
C GLN A 286 2.99 20.55 11.67
N VAL A 287 4.21 20.05 11.58
CA VAL A 287 4.64 18.78 12.17
C VAL A 287 5.68 19.06 13.25
N GLN A 288 5.33 18.77 14.49
CA GLN A 288 6.25 18.84 15.62
C GLN A 288 7.00 17.53 15.73
N PHE A 289 8.32 17.59 15.84
CA PHE A 289 9.15 16.40 15.96
C PHE A 289 10.00 16.42 17.23
N GLU A 290 10.26 15.24 17.75
CA GLU A 290 11.13 15.00 18.90
C GLU A 290 12.28 14.09 18.47
N LEU A 291 13.49 14.52 18.80
CA LEU A 291 14.74 13.83 18.52
C LEU A 291 15.14 12.98 19.72
N SER A 292 15.84 11.89 19.43
CA SER A 292 16.49 11.06 20.44
C SER A 292 17.48 11.86 21.29
N ARG A 293 17.82 11.36 22.49
CA ARG A 293 18.82 11.98 23.38
C ARG A 293 20.19 12.23 22.73
N THR A 294 20.58 11.41 21.76
CA THR A 294 21.84 11.60 21.01
C THR A 294 21.64 12.63 19.90
N GLY A 295 20.53 12.54 19.15
CA GLY A 295 20.15 13.52 18.12
C GLY A 295 20.02 14.93 18.67
N GLY A 296 19.27 15.11 19.76
CA GLY A 296 19.07 16.43 20.39
C GLY A 296 20.37 17.08 20.89
N ARG A 297 21.37 16.31 21.32
CA ARG A 297 22.70 16.86 21.69
C ARG A 297 23.47 17.35 20.47
N ARG A 298 23.46 16.58 19.38
CA ARG A 298 24.09 16.97 18.10
C ARG A 298 23.41 18.20 17.51
N PHE A 299 22.07 18.21 17.51
CA PHE A 299 21.25 19.33 17.05
C PHE A 299 21.49 20.60 17.87
N SER A 300 21.58 20.47 19.19
CA SER A 300 21.87 21.58 20.10
C SER A 300 23.28 22.15 19.94
N ALA A 301 24.28 21.29 19.72
CA ALA A 301 25.64 21.73 19.44
C ALA A 301 25.72 22.49 18.10
N PHE A 302 25.05 21.99 17.06
CA PHE A 302 25.01 22.60 15.73
C PHE A 302 24.27 23.95 15.73
N THR A 303 23.03 23.98 16.21
CA THR A 303 22.24 25.22 16.28
C THR A 303 22.88 26.29 17.16
N GLY A 304 23.64 25.88 18.19
CA GLY A 304 24.40 26.81 19.01
C GLY A 304 25.60 27.47 18.32
N GLN A 305 26.08 26.93 17.20
CA GLN A 305 27.17 27.49 16.38
C GLN A 305 26.63 28.30 15.19
N HIS A 306 25.41 28.02 14.74
CA HIS A 306 24.77 28.57 13.55
C HIS A 306 23.57 29.47 13.90
N VAL A 307 23.73 30.35 14.88
CA VAL A 307 22.65 31.30 15.26
C VAL A 307 22.53 32.39 14.21
N ASN A 308 21.30 32.67 13.79
CA ASN A 308 20.89 33.53 12.67
C ASN A 308 21.07 32.93 11.27
N ASP A 309 21.54 31.70 11.16
CA ASP A 309 21.57 30.99 9.87
C ASP A 309 20.22 30.30 9.60
N PHE A 310 19.92 30.06 8.33
CA PHE A 310 18.73 29.30 7.92
C PHE A 310 19.03 27.80 7.94
N LEU A 311 18.12 27.03 8.51
CA LEU A 311 18.20 25.57 8.60
C LEU A 311 17.17 24.95 7.67
N ALA A 312 17.61 24.32 6.58
CA ALA A 312 16.72 23.62 5.68
C ALA A 312 16.39 22.22 6.21
N ILE A 313 15.10 21.91 6.22
CA ILE A 313 14.56 20.58 6.50
C ILE A 313 14.13 19.99 5.17
N VAL A 314 14.86 18.98 4.71
CA VAL A 314 14.73 18.40 3.37
C VAL A 314 14.12 17.02 3.49
N LEU A 315 13.11 16.73 2.68
CA LEU A 315 12.51 15.40 2.58
C LEU A 315 12.54 14.95 1.12
N ASP A 316 13.15 13.79 0.87
CA ASP A 316 13.24 13.17 -0.47
C ASP A 316 13.85 14.07 -1.56
N GLY A 317 14.64 15.09 -1.16
CA GLY A 317 15.33 16.03 -2.04
C GLY A 317 14.64 17.39 -2.20
N GLU A 318 13.47 17.58 -1.61
CA GLU A 318 12.74 18.85 -1.60
C GLU A 318 12.79 19.50 -0.21
N VAL A 319 12.93 20.83 -0.18
CA VAL A 319 12.93 21.60 1.07
C VAL A 319 11.48 21.76 1.54
N MET A 320 11.16 21.17 2.68
CA MET A 320 9.82 21.31 3.29
C MET A 320 9.67 22.66 4.00
N SER A 321 10.71 23.07 4.72
CA SER A 321 10.76 24.35 5.44
C SER A 321 12.20 24.76 5.70
N ALA A 322 12.47 26.07 5.74
CA ALA A 322 13.78 26.62 6.07
C ALA A 322 13.69 27.72 7.15
N PRO A 323 13.43 27.37 8.43
CA PRO A 323 13.38 28.36 9.50
C PRO A 323 14.76 28.95 9.86
N VAL A 324 14.76 30.17 10.39
CA VAL A 324 15.96 30.80 10.97
C VAL A 324 16.23 30.24 12.36
N ILE A 325 17.47 29.88 12.64
CA ILE A 325 17.92 29.47 13.98
C ILE A 325 18.03 30.72 14.87
N ARG A 326 17.04 30.95 15.75
CA ARG A 326 17.04 32.12 16.64
C ARG A 326 17.88 31.94 17.90
N ASP A 327 17.93 30.71 18.40
CA ASP A 327 18.61 30.31 19.63
C ASP A 327 19.07 28.86 19.52
N ARG A 328 19.86 28.41 20.50
CA ARG A 328 20.21 26.99 20.63
C ARG A 328 18.95 26.15 20.88
N ILE A 329 18.64 25.25 19.95
CA ILE A 329 17.46 24.38 20.04
C ILE A 329 17.84 23.05 20.70
N GLY A 330 16.95 22.51 21.52
CA GLY A 330 17.14 21.21 22.19
C GLY A 330 16.76 20.03 21.29
N ALA A 331 16.01 19.08 21.85
CA ALA A 331 15.57 17.88 21.16
C ALA A 331 14.23 18.04 20.41
N ARG A 332 13.59 19.20 20.42
CA ARG A 332 12.28 19.42 19.81
C ARG A 332 12.36 20.48 18.73
N GLY A 333 11.70 20.23 17.61
CA GLY A 333 11.59 21.16 16.50
C GLY A 333 10.21 21.10 15.85
N GLN A 334 9.99 21.97 14.89
CA GLN A 334 8.78 22.02 14.09
C GLN A 334 9.12 22.18 12.61
N ILE A 335 8.31 21.58 11.76
CA ILE A 335 8.30 21.71 10.30
C ILE A 335 7.00 22.42 9.96
N ASP A 336 7.08 23.56 9.29
CA ASP A 336 5.93 24.34 8.87
C ASP A 336 5.55 23.93 7.44
N LEU A 337 4.30 23.52 7.20
CA LEU A 337 3.78 23.19 5.87
C LEU A 337 2.90 24.33 5.30
N GLY A 338 2.93 25.50 5.93
CA GLY A 338 2.16 26.66 5.53
C GLY A 338 0.66 26.38 5.44
N ALA A 339 0.07 26.67 4.28
CA ALA A 339 -1.37 26.56 4.04
C ALA A 339 -1.85 25.15 3.65
N SER A 340 -0.97 24.14 3.69
CA SER A 340 -1.32 22.74 3.38
C SER A 340 -2.46 22.21 4.26
N PRO A 341 -3.30 21.28 3.76
CA PRO A 341 -4.30 20.60 4.56
C PRO A 341 -3.70 19.87 5.77
N LEU A 342 -4.46 19.78 6.86
CA LEU A 342 -4.00 19.08 8.08
C LEU A 342 -3.72 17.59 7.82
N ASP A 343 -4.42 16.98 6.87
CA ASP A 343 -4.22 15.57 6.53
C ASP A 343 -2.85 15.32 5.88
N GLU A 344 -2.32 16.27 5.09
CA GLU A 344 -0.96 16.20 4.54
C GLU A 344 0.10 16.25 5.65
N ALA A 345 -0.10 17.10 6.66
CA ALA A 345 0.77 17.12 7.83
C ALA A 345 0.70 15.83 8.65
N ARG A 346 -0.50 15.21 8.76
CA ARG A 346 -0.66 13.89 9.41
C ARG A 346 0.08 12.80 8.65
N ASP A 347 0.01 12.82 7.32
CA ASP A 347 0.68 11.85 6.45
C ASP A 347 2.20 11.98 6.56
N LEU A 348 2.71 13.22 6.55
CA LEU A 348 4.11 13.49 6.79
C LEU A 348 4.55 13.01 8.19
N ALA A 349 3.80 13.31 9.24
CA ALA A 349 4.12 12.87 10.60
C ALA A 349 4.17 11.34 10.73
N LEU A 350 3.24 10.63 10.08
CA LEU A 350 3.22 9.16 10.02
C LEU A 350 4.49 8.63 9.35
N VAL A 351 4.81 9.18 8.18
CA VAL A 351 5.95 8.77 7.38
C VAL A 351 7.28 9.02 8.10
N LEU A 352 7.41 10.16 8.80
CA LEU A 352 8.58 10.50 9.63
C LEU A 352 8.73 9.59 10.85
N ARG A 353 7.63 9.18 11.49
CA ARG A 353 7.66 8.29 12.66
C ARG A 353 7.99 6.85 12.31
N ALA A 354 7.50 6.37 11.17
CA ALA A 354 7.85 5.05 10.66
C ALA A 354 9.30 4.95 10.16
N GLY A 355 9.87 6.06 9.70
CA GLY A 355 11.25 6.18 9.25
C GLY A 355 11.45 6.02 7.74
N ALA A 356 12.68 6.27 7.31
CA ALA A 356 13.09 6.25 5.91
C ALA A 356 13.31 4.83 5.37
N LEU A 357 12.81 4.55 4.17
CA LEU A 357 13.06 3.30 3.46
C LEU A 357 14.56 3.16 3.17
N PRO A 358 15.16 1.96 3.30
CA PRO A 358 16.60 1.74 3.07
C PRO A 358 17.01 1.86 1.59
N ALA A 359 16.04 1.68 0.69
CA ALA A 359 16.17 1.81 -0.75
C ALA A 359 14.81 2.22 -1.31
N ARG A 360 14.79 2.88 -2.47
CA ARG A 360 13.54 3.18 -3.17
C ARG A 360 12.88 1.89 -3.62
N LEU A 361 11.57 1.78 -3.41
CA LEU A 361 10.76 0.67 -3.86
C LEU A 361 9.96 1.14 -5.08
N GLU A 362 9.80 0.27 -6.07
CA GLU A 362 8.92 0.50 -7.21
C GLU A 362 7.71 -0.42 -7.14
N ILE A 363 6.53 0.11 -7.46
CA ILE A 363 5.31 -0.67 -7.55
C ILE A 363 5.30 -1.40 -8.90
N VAL A 364 5.60 -2.70 -8.89
CA VAL A 364 5.65 -3.56 -10.09
C VAL A 364 4.26 -4.04 -10.49
N GLU A 365 3.41 -4.29 -9.51
CA GLU A 365 2.03 -4.71 -9.72
C GLU A 365 1.13 -4.05 -8.69
N GLU A 366 -0.01 -3.53 -9.15
CA GLU A 366 -1.05 -2.96 -8.32
C GLU A 366 -2.38 -3.55 -8.76
N ARG A 367 -3.09 -4.15 -7.81
CA ARG A 367 -4.47 -4.59 -8.01
C ARG A 367 -5.33 -4.01 -6.93
N THR A 368 -6.38 -3.36 -7.35
CA THR A 368 -7.31 -2.70 -6.46
C THR A 368 -8.69 -3.28 -6.70
N VAL A 369 -9.33 -3.73 -5.63
CA VAL A 369 -10.68 -4.30 -5.68
C VAL A 369 -11.59 -3.37 -4.89
N GLY A 370 -12.56 -2.76 -5.58
CA GLY A 370 -13.53 -1.91 -4.93
C GLY A 370 -14.44 -2.70 -3.96
N PRO A 371 -14.84 -2.14 -2.81
CA PRO A 371 -15.71 -2.81 -1.84
C PRO A 371 -17.04 -3.32 -2.43
N SER A 372 -17.59 -2.64 -3.44
CA SER A 372 -18.84 -3.05 -4.10
C SER A 372 -18.70 -4.34 -4.90
N LEU A 373 -17.56 -4.56 -5.57
CA LEU A 373 -17.30 -5.78 -6.35
C LEU A 373 -17.18 -7.00 -5.43
N GLY A 374 -16.59 -6.83 -4.25
CA GLY A 374 -16.52 -7.87 -3.22
C GLY A 374 -17.90 -8.22 -2.68
N GLN A 375 -18.70 -7.20 -2.32
CA GLN A 375 -20.06 -7.39 -1.80
C GLN A 375 -20.98 -8.09 -2.82
N ASP A 376 -20.96 -7.68 -4.09
CA ASP A 376 -21.76 -8.31 -5.15
C ASP A 376 -21.40 -9.79 -5.32
N SER A 377 -20.10 -10.10 -5.28
CA SER A 377 -19.60 -11.47 -5.40
C SER A 377 -20.00 -12.33 -4.19
N VAL A 378 -19.95 -11.76 -2.98
CA VAL A 378 -20.42 -12.39 -1.74
C VAL A 378 -21.91 -12.72 -1.83
N ASP A 379 -22.73 -11.78 -2.30
CA ASP A 379 -24.17 -11.96 -2.32
C ASP A 379 -24.60 -12.98 -3.39
N GLN A 380 -23.93 -13.00 -4.54
CA GLN A 380 -24.09 -14.06 -5.54
C GLN A 380 -23.64 -15.43 -5.00
N ALA A 381 -22.52 -15.49 -4.26
CA ALA A 381 -22.03 -16.73 -3.65
C ALA A 381 -22.98 -17.26 -2.57
N LYS A 382 -23.54 -16.37 -1.72
CA LYS A 382 -24.59 -16.73 -0.74
C LYS A 382 -25.83 -17.28 -1.42
N LEU A 383 -26.29 -16.64 -2.50
CA LEU A 383 -27.45 -17.09 -3.27
C LEU A 383 -27.19 -18.47 -3.90
N ALA A 384 -26.06 -18.63 -4.61
CA ALA A 384 -25.67 -19.90 -5.24
C ALA A 384 -25.51 -21.02 -4.21
N GLY A 385 -24.87 -20.73 -3.07
CA GLY A 385 -24.73 -21.67 -1.96
C GLY A 385 -26.08 -22.07 -1.36
N ALA A 386 -26.98 -21.12 -1.10
CA ALA A 386 -28.30 -21.40 -0.56
C ALA A 386 -29.15 -22.27 -1.50
N VAL A 387 -29.14 -21.98 -2.80
CA VAL A 387 -29.83 -22.79 -3.82
C VAL A 387 -29.23 -24.19 -3.88
N GLY A 388 -27.90 -24.32 -3.91
CA GLY A 388 -27.21 -25.61 -3.94
C GLY A 388 -27.54 -26.48 -2.72
N ILE A 389 -27.46 -25.92 -1.52
CA ILE A 389 -27.82 -26.60 -0.27
C ILE A 389 -29.30 -27.01 -0.29
N GLY A 390 -30.19 -26.13 -0.76
CA GLY A 390 -31.62 -26.43 -0.87
C GLY A 390 -31.90 -27.65 -1.76
N ILE A 391 -31.25 -27.74 -2.91
CA ILE A 391 -31.38 -28.90 -3.82
C ILE A 391 -30.85 -30.17 -3.16
N VAL A 392 -29.68 -30.09 -2.52
CA VAL A 392 -29.08 -31.24 -1.82
C VAL A 392 -29.98 -31.74 -0.69
N VAL A 393 -30.52 -30.83 0.13
CA VAL A 393 -31.49 -31.14 1.19
C VAL A 393 -32.73 -31.84 0.62
N LEU A 394 -33.27 -31.33 -0.49
CA LEU A 394 -34.44 -31.90 -1.15
C LEU A 394 -34.18 -33.33 -1.64
N ILE A 395 -33.05 -33.57 -2.31
CA ILE A 395 -32.64 -34.90 -2.77
C ILE A 395 -32.45 -35.85 -1.57
N MET A 396 -31.79 -35.38 -0.51
CA MET A 396 -31.53 -36.21 0.68
C MET A 396 -32.83 -36.64 1.37
N ILE A 397 -33.78 -35.72 1.57
CA ILE A 397 -35.08 -36.04 2.17
C ILE A 397 -35.91 -36.92 1.23
N GLY A 398 -35.94 -36.59 -0.06
CA GLY A 398 -36.76 -37.32 -1.04
C GLY A 398 -36.30 -38.77 -1.25
N TYR A 399 -35.00 -38.99 -1.39
CA TYR A 399 -34.43 -40.29 -1.71
C TYR A 399 -34.14 -41.16 -0.47
N TYR A 400 -33.62 -40.56 0.61
CA TYR A 400 -33.21 -41.28 1.83
C TYR A 400 -34.16 -41.10 3.02
N LYS A 401 -35.25 -40.32 2.88
CA LYS A 401 -36.30 -40.15 3.89
C LYS A 401 -35.75 -39.81 5.29
N VAL A 402 -36.02 -40.65 6.30
CA VAL A 402 -35.57 -40.42 7.69
C VAL A 402 -34.05 -40.42 7.82
N SER A 403 -33.36 -41.29 7.08
CA SER A 403 -31.90 -41.32 7.01
C SER A 403 -31.35 -40.02 6.42
N GLY A 404 -32.02 -39.48 5.40
CA GLY A 404 -31.74 -38.17 4.84
C GLY A 404 -31.89 -37.02 5.85
N PHE A 405 -32.98 -37.05 6.64
CA PHE A 405 -33.19 -36.04 7.69
C PHE A 405 -32.10 -36.05 8.76
N LEU A 406 -31.63 -37.23 9.19
CA LEU A 406 -30.53 -37.35 10.14
C LEU A 406 -29.21 -36.79 9.57
N SER A 407 -28.95 -36.97 8.28
CA SER A 407 -27.78 -36.38 7.60
C SER A 407 -27.83 -34.87 7.54
N ILE A 408 -29.01 -34.25 7.44
CA ILE A 408 -29.14 -32.79 7.45
C ILE A 408 -28.76 -32.22 8.82
N ILE A 409 -29.11 -32.90 9.91
CA ILE A 409 -28.66 -32.50 11.25
C ILE A 409 -27.14 -32.62 11.36
N ALA A 410 -26.55 -33.70 10.81
CA ALA A 410 -25.10 -33.87 10.77
C ALA A 410 -24.42 -32.80 9.89
N LEU A 411 -25.06 -32.37 8.80
CA LEU A 411 -24.60 -31.27 7.95
C LEU A 411 -24.62 -29.93 8.69
N ALA A 412 -25.64 -29.66 9.49
CA ALA A 412 -25.70 -28.45 10.32
C ALA A 412 -24.57 -28.43 11.37
N VAL A 413 -24.30 -29.57 12.02
CA VAL A 413 -23.15 -29.72 12.92
C VAL A 413 -21.86 -29.47 12.16
N TYR A 414 -21.70 -30.05 10.97
CA TYR A 414 -20.55 -29.84 10.10
C TYR A 414 -20.32 -28.35 9.79
N THR A 415 -21.37 -27.60 9.41
CA THR A 415 -21.26 -26.17 9.11
C THR A 415 -20.72 -25.40 10.32
N ILE A 416 -21.21 -25.68 11.52
CA ILE A 416 -20.73 -25.05 12.76
C ILE A 416 -19.24 -25.38 13.01
N LEU A 417 -18.82 -26.62 12.76
CA LEU A 417 -17.42 -27.02 12.92
C LEU A 417 -16.49 -26.30 11.94
N VAL A 418 -16.91 -26.14 10.67
CA VAL A 418 -16.11 -25.41 9.67
C VAL A 418 -15.98 -23.94 10.04
N LEU A 419 -17.09 -23.27 10.40
CA LEU A 419 -17.07 -21.86 10.79
C LEU A 419 -16.24 -21.64 12.07
N GLY A 420 -16.39 -22.50 13.07
CA GLY A 420 -15.61 -22.43 14.29
C GLY A 420 -14.13 -22.77 14.10
N GLY A 421 -13.81 -23.68 13.16
CA GLY A 421 -12.43 -24.00 12.79
C GLY A 421 -11.72 -22.84 12.10
N LEU A 422 -12.40 -22.15 11.17
CA LEU A 422 -11.89 -20.95 10.51
C LEU A 422 -11.62 -19.83 11.52
N ALA A 423 -12.59 -19.53 12.39
CA ALA A 423 -12.44 -18.54 13.44
C ALA A 423 -11.32 -18.94 14.44
N GLY A 424 -11.23 -20.21 14.80
CA GLY A 424 -10.24 -20.72 15.74
C GLY A 424 -8.80 -20.51 15.27
N LEU A 425 -8.55 -20.69 13.97
CA LEU A 425 -7.24 -20.55 13.32
C LEU A 425 -6.94 -19.13 12.83
N ASN A 426 -7.83 -18.15 13.07
CA ASN A 426 -7.74 -16.80 12.51
C ASN A 426 -7.56 -16.82 10.98
N ALA A 427 -8.25 -17.74 10.31
CA ALA A 427 -8.16 -17.87 8.85
C ALA A 427 -8.98 -16.77 8.16
N THR A 428 -8.42 -16.21 7.08
CA THR A 428 -9.08 -15.22 6.23
C THR A 428 -10.02 -15.90 5.24
N LEU A 429 -11.28 -15.49 5.22
CA LEU A 429 -12.30 -15.93 4.28
C LEU A 429 -12.21 -15.14 2.98
N THR A 430 -11.88 -15.79 1.87
CA THR A 430 -11.80 -15.16 0.53
C THR A 430 -12.96 -15.63 -0.36
N LEU A 431 -13.12 -15.04 -1.56
CA LEU A 431 -14.12 -15.52 -2.54
C LEU A 431 -13.87 -16.99 -2.94
N PRO A 432 -12.63 -17.38 -3.31
CA PRO A 432 -12.29 -18.79 -3.45
C PRO A 432 -12.54 -19.57 -2.15
N GLY A 433 -12.22 -18.99 -0.99
CA GLY A 433 -12.51 -19.59 0.31
C GLY A 433 -13.98 -20.03 0.49
N LEU A 434 -14.93 -19.16 0.10
CA LEU A 434 -16.36 -19.46 0.08
C LEU A 434 -16.69 -20.62 -0.88
N ALA A 435 -16.09 -20.65 -2.07
CA ALA A 435 -16.24 -21.78 -2.98
C ALA A 435 -15.71 -23.09 -2.36
N GLY A 436 -14.63 -23.03 -1.58
CA GLY A 436 -14.10 -24.15 -0.80
C GLY A 436 -15.08 -24.66 0.27
N ILE A 437 -15.81 -23.76 0.94
CA ILE A 437 -16.88 -24.14 1.88
C ILE A 437 -18.03 -24.83 1.14
N ILE A 438 -18.46 -24.32 -0.01
CA ILE A 438 -19.53 -24.92 -0.82
C ILE A 438 -19.11 -26.31 -1.32
N LEU A 439 -17.89 -26.44 -1.86
CA LEU A 439 -17.34 -27.70 -2.35
C LEU A 439 -17.23 -28.74 -1.23
N SER A 440 -16.68 -28.35 -0.08
CA SER A 440 -16.53 -29.23 1.08
C SER A 440 -17.86 -29.66 1.68
N MET A 441 -18.89 -28.80 1.61
CA MET A 441 -20.24 -29.18 2.00
C MET A 441 -20.84 -30.26 1.09
N GLY A 442 -20.58 -30.18 -0.23
CA GLY A 442 -20.96 -31.24 -1.17
C GLY A 442 -20.29 -32.58 -0.84
N MET A 443 -18.98 -32.55 -0.56
CA MET A 443 -18.23 -33.76 -0.13
C MET A 443 -18.72 -34.32 1.21
N ALA A 444 -19.14 -33.46 2.14
CA ALA A 444 -19.71 -33.91 3.42
C ALA A 444 -21.03 -34.69 3.23
N VAL A 445 -21.83 -34.32 2.22
CA VAL A 445 -23.04 -35.07 1.87
C VAL A 445 -22.72 -36.35 1.09
N ASP A 446 -21.74 -36.31 0.18
CA ASP A 446 -21.28 -37.49 -0.55
C ASP A 446 -20.82 -38.62 0.38
N ALA A 447 -20.06 -38.29 1.43
CA ALA A 447 -19.67 -39.26 2.45
C ALA A 447 -20.88 -39.94 3.13
N ASN A 448 -21.96 -39.20 3.37
CA ASN A 448 -23.19 -39.75 3.94
C ASN A 448 -23.94 -40.65 2.92
N VAL A 449 -23.95 -40.27 1.64
CA VAL A 449 -24.54 -41.07 0.55
C VAL A 449 -23.83 -42.42 0.42
N LEU A 450 -22.49 -42.43 0.41
CA LEU A 450 -21.68 -43.64 0.37
C LEU A 450 -22.00 -44.60 1.53
N ILE A 451 -22.18 -44.07 2.74
CA ILE A 451 -22.59 -44.85 3.92
C ILE A 451 -23.98 -45.44 3.69
N PHE A 452 -24.94 -44.67 3.18
CA PHE A 452 -26.32 -45.10 3.01
C PHE A 452 -26.48 -46.19 1.96
N GLU A 453 -25.82 -46.05 0.82
CA GLU A 453 -25.83 -47.07 -0.23
C GLU A 453 -25.15 -48.35 0.27
N ARG A 454 -24.03 -48.25 0.99
CA ARG A 454 -23.40 -49.43 1.57
C ARG A 454 -24.28 -50.13 2.60
N ILE A 455 -25.04 -49.38 3.40
CA ILE A 455 -26.03 -49.96 4.33
C ILE A 455 -27.16 -50.64 3.56
N ARG A 456 -27.69 -50.04 2.48
CA ARG A 456 -28.72 -50.65 1.62
C ARG A 456 -28.25 -51.96 1.00
N GLU A 457 -27.02 -52.01 0.51
CA GLU A 457 -26.42 -53.23 -0.04
C GLU A 457 -26.38 -54.36 1.00
N GLU A 458 -25.97 -54.06 2.24
CA GLU A 458 -25.90 -55.06 3.31
C GLU A 458 -27.29 -55.48 3.83
N LEU A 459 -28.29 -54.58 3.78
CA LEU A 459 -29.70 -54.91 4.06
C LEU A 459 -30.28 -55.82 2.96
N ALA A 460 -29.99 -55.53 1.69
CA ALA A 460 -30.42 -56.35 0.55
C ALA A 460 -29.79 -57.76 0.60
N ALA A 461 -28.59 -57.88 1.17
CA ALA A 461 -27.94 -59.16 1.45
C ALA A 461 -28.58 -59.95 2.63
N GLY A 462 -29.67 -59.46 3.22
CA GLY A 462 -30.45 -60.15 4.25
C GLY A 462 -29.90 -60.04 5.67
N ARG A 463 -28.96 -59.11 5.93
CA ARG A 463 -28.43 -58.89 7.28
C ARG A 463 -29.44 -58.13 8.14
N SER A 464 -29.37 -58.37 9.47
CA SER A 464 -30.18 -57.61 10.43
C SER A 464 -29.83 -56.11 10.41
N ASN A 465 -30.80 -55.25 10.73
CA ASN A 465 -30.68 -53.79 10.76
C ASN A 465 -29.40 -53.26 11.46
N ARG A 466 -29.00 -53.86 12.59
CA ARG A 466 -27.80 -53.44 13.33
C ARG A 466 -26.51 -53.93 12.65
N ALA A 467 -26.49 -55.18 12.19
CA ALA A 467 -25.33 -55.77 11.54
C ALA A 467 -25.06 -55.13 10.16
N ALA A 468 -26.11 -54.81 9.40
CA ALA A 468 -25.99 -54.08 8.14
C ALA A 468 -25.42 -52.67 8.34
N MET A 469 -25.82 -51.99 9.42
CA MET A 469 -25.27 -50.67 9.77
C MET A 469 -23.80 -50.74 10.17
N GLU A 470 -23.42 -51.64 11.07
CA GLU A 470 -22.02 -51.78 11.49
C GLU A 470 -21.09 -52.15 10.32
N GLU A 471 -21.51 -53.08 9.47
CA GLU A 471 -20.76 -53.45 8.26
C GLU A 471 -20.73 -52.32 7.23
N GLY A 472 -21.86 -51.66 7.01
CA GLY A 472 -21.98 -50.54 6.07
C GLY A 472 -21.01 -49.42 6.40
N PHE A 473 -20.95 -49.01 7.67
CA PHE A 473 -19.97 -48.03 8.15
C PHE A 473 -18.54 -48.55 8.05
N ALA A 474 -18.27 -49.82 8.36
CA ALA A 474 -16.92 -50.38 8.30
C ALA A 474 -16.35 -50.41 6.87
N LYS A 475 -17.17 -50.80 5.88
CA LYS A 475 -16.77 -50.85 4.47
C LYS A 475 -16.72 -49.47 3.82
N ALA A 476 -17.64 -48.57 4.18
CA ALA A 476 -17.61 -47.20 3.66
C ALA A 476 -16.40 -46.40 4.18
N LEU A 477 -15.89 -46.73 5.37
CA LEU A 477 -14.80 -45.99 6.01
C LEU A 477 -13.53 -45.94 5.15
N SER A 478 -13.13 -47.04 4.51
CA SER A 478 -11.91 -47.04 3.68
C SER A 478 -12.03 -46.11 2.48
N ALA A 479 -13.20 -46.10 1.80
CA ALA A 479 -13.45 -45.22 0.67
C ALA A 479 -13.51 -43.73 1.09
N ILE A 480 -14.12 -43.44 2.24
CA ILE A 480 -14.21 -42.08 2.78
C ILE A 480 -12.84 -41.57 3.22
N VAL A 481 -12.02 -42.40 3.86
CA VAL A 481 -10.65 -42.05 4.24
C VAL A 481 -9.83 -41.76 2.98
N ASP A 482 -9.90 -42.61 1.96
CA ASP A 482 -9.11 -42.48 0.74
C ASP A 482 -9.44 -41.18 -0.03
N SER A 483 -10.73 -40.92 -0.26
CA SER A 483 -11.19 -39.71 -0.96
C SER A 483 -10.80 -38.42 -0.21
N ASN A 484 -11.03 -38.37 1.11
CA ASN A 484 -10.66 -37.22 1.93
C ASN A 484 -9.15 -37.02 2.03
N LEU A 485 -8.36 -38.10 2.11
CA LEU A 485 -6.91 -38.02 2.17
C LEU A 485 -6.33 -37.45 0.87
N SER A 486 -6.82 -37.91 -0.29
CA SER A 486 -6.40 -37.36 -1.59
C SER A 486 -6.70 -35.85 -1.70
N THR A 487 -7.87 -35.44 -1.19
CA THR A 487 -8.30 -34.04 -1.17
C THR A 487 -7.45 -33.21 -0.23
N LEU A 488 -7.11 -33.74 0.95
CA LEU A 488 -6.24 -33.06 1.91
C LEU A 488 -4.81 -32.90 1.37
N ILE A 489 -4.28 -33.89 0.66
CA ILE A 489 -2.97 -33.79 -0.02
C ILE A 489 -3.02 -32.67 -1.06
N THR A 490 -4.08 -32.60 -1.86
CA THR A 490 -4.27 -31.53 -2.86
C THR A 490 -4.33 -30.16 -2.18
N ALA A 491 -5.10 -30.03 -1.09
CA ALA A 491 -5.20 -28.80 -0.33
C ALA A 491 -3.85 -28.39 0.28
N LEU A 492 -3.05 -29.34 0.77
CA LEU A 492 -1.72 -29.07 1.32
C LEU A 492 -0.76 -28.50 0.25
N VAL A 493 -0.79 -29.07 -0.95
CA VAL A 493 0.02 -28.57 -2.09
C VAL A 493 -0.40 -27.14 -2.45
N LEU A 494 -1.72 -26.88 -2.55
CA LEU A 494 -2.25 -25.54 -2.80
C LEU A 494 -1.89 -24.56 -1.68
N PHE A 495 -1.80 -25.01 -0.42
CA PHE A 495 -1.43 -24.15 0.70
C PHE A 495 0.06 -23.77 0.68
N GLN A 496 0.95 -24.66 0.25
CA GLN A 496 2.39 -24.39 0.20
C GLN A 496 2.80 -23.52 -0.99
N ILE A 497 2.16 -23.73 -2.15
CA ILE A 497 2.55 -23.07 -3.41
C ILE A 497 1.64 -21.88 -3.74
N GLY A 498 0.37 -21.91 -3.32
CA GLY A 498 -0.60 -20.86 -3.61
C GLY A 498 -0.34 -19.57 -2.85
N THR A 499 -0.57 -18.44 -3.51
CA THR A 499 -0.52 -17.10 -2.94
C THR A 499 -1.93 -16.54 -2.72
N GLY A 500 -2.06 -15.61 -1.76
CA GLY A 500 -3.28 -14.85 -1.47
C GLY A 500 -4.58 -15.70 -1.48
N PRO A 501 -5.50 -15.49 -2.44
CA PRO A 501 -6.80 -16.16 -2.48
C PRO A 501 -6.76 -17.69 -2.58
N VAL A 502 -5.78 -18.26 -3.29
CA VAL A 502 -5.65 -19.72 -3.48
C VAL A 502 -5.28 -20.40 -2.16
N ARG A 503 -4.46 -19.74 -1.34
CA ARG A 503 -4.12 -20.21 0.00
C ARG A 503 -5.33 -20.19 0.93
N GLY A 504 -6.17 -19.16 0.82
CA GLY A 504 -7.46 -19.08 1.51
C GLY A 504 -8.39 -20.26 1.17
N PHE A 505 -8.53 -20.60 -0.12
CA PHE A 505 -9.27 -21.79 -0.57
C PHE A 505 -8.69 -23.09 0.00
N ALA A 506 -7.37 -23.23 0.01
CA ALA A 506 -6.72 -24.43 0.56
C ALA A 506 -7.00 -24.63 2.05
N VAL A 507 -7.02 -23.54 2.84
CA VAL A 507 -7.33 -23.58 4.28
C VAL A 507 -8.79 -23.96 4.50
N THR A 508 -9.74 -23.34 3.79
CA THR A 508 -11.16 -23.66 3.94
C THR A 508 -11.46 -25.10 3.52
N LEU A 509 -10.85 -25.57 2.43
CA LEU A 509 -10.95 -26.95 1.97
C LEU A 509 -10.39 -27.95 3.00
N SER A 510 -9.21 -27.67 3.57
CA SER A 510 -8.58 -28.55 4.56
C SER A 510 -9.43 -28.69 5.83
N ILE A 511 -9.93 -27.57 6.36
CA ILE A 511 -10.81 -27.56 7.54
C ILE A 511 -12.13 -28.27 7.21
N GLY A 512 -12.69 -28.01 6.02
CA GLY A 512 -13.88 -28.69 5.52
C GLY A 512 -13.70 -30.21 5.46
N VAL A 513 -12.62 -30.70 4.88
CA VAL A 513 -12.34 -32.15 4.80
C VAL A 513 -12.18 -32.79 6.18
N VAL A 514 -11.48 -32.13 7.11
CA VAL A 514 -11.34 -32.66 8.48
C VAL A 514 -12.68 -32.67 9.23
N ALA A 515 -13.46 -31.60 9.09
CA ALA A 515 -14.79 -31.50 9.70
C ALA A 515 -15.79 -32.49 9.08
N SER A 516 -15.74 -32.73 7.76
CA SER A 516 -16.61 -33.67 7.06
C SER A 516 -16.31 -35.09 7.50
N PHE A 517 -15.02 -35.44 7.63
CA PHE A 517 -14.56 -36.74 8.13
C PHE A 517 -15.07 -37.02 9.55
N PHE A 518 -14.92 -36.04 10.46
CA PHE A 518 -15.44 -36.14 11.81
C PHE A 518 -16.97 -36.26 11.83
N SER A 519 -17.67 -35.46 11.02
CA SER A 519 -19.13 -35.49 10.93
C SER A 519 -19.64 -36.86 10.44
N ALA A 520 -19.13 -37.37 9.33
CA ALA A 520 -19.56 -38.63 8.74
C ALA A 520 -19.29 -39.83 9.67
N ILE A 521 -18.11 -39.92 10.26
CA ILE A 521 -17.70 -41.10 11.04
C ILE A 521 -18.25 -41.06 12.48
N PHE A 522 -18.28 -39.88 13.08
CA PHE A 522 -18.62 -39.75 14.50
C PHE A 522 -20.04 -39.23 14.71
N VAL A 523 -20.45 -38.15 14.05
CA VAL A 523 -21.75 -37.49 14.25
C VAL A 523 -22.87 -38.32 13.61
N THR A 524 -22.79 -38.60 12.31
CA THR A 524 -23.79 -39.39 11.58
C THR A 524 -23.95 -40.77 12.21
N ARG A 525 -22.85 -41.48 12.46
CA ARG A 525 -22.89 -42.79 13.14
C ARG A 525 -23.59 -42.72 14.50
N THR A 526 -23.32 -41.69 15.31
CA THR A 526 -23.93 -41.55 16.63
C THR A 526 -25.44 -41.31 16.53
N PHE A 527 -25.89 -40.44 15.62
CA PHE A 527 -27.32 -40.22 15.39
C PHE A 527 -28.05 -41.47 14.88
N PHE A 528 -27.42 -42.24 13.98
CA PHE A 528 -27.99 -43.51 13.49
C PHE A 528 -28.11 -44.57 14.57
N VAL A 529 -27.11 -44.71 15.46
CA VAL A 529 -27.20 -45.65 16.57
C VAL A 529 -28.32 -45.25 17.55
N VAL A 530 -28.51 -43.95 17.81
CA VAL A 530 -29.66 -43.47 18.61
C VAL A 530 -30.97 -43.82 17.94
N TYR A 531 -31.10 -43.56 16.64
CA TYR A 531 -32.30 -43.84 15.88
C TYR A 531 -32.66 -45.34 15.94
N LEU A 532 -31.70 -46.22 15.67
CA LEU A 532 -31.86 -47.66 15.76
C LEU A 532 -32.11 -48.18 17.18
N SER A 533 -31.67 -47.46 18.22
CA SER A 533 -31.98 -47.82 19.61
C SER A 533 -33.44 -47.53 20.00
N ARG A 534 -34.12 -46.64 19.27
CA ARG A 534 -35.54 -46.31 19.46
C ARG A 534 -36.50 -47.12 18.58
N MET A 535 -36.00 -47.81 17.55
CA MET A 535 -36.81 -48.67 16.68
C MET A 535 -36.87 -50.12 17.19
N LYS A 536 -38.00 -50.80 16.93
CA LYS A 536 -38.11 -52.24 17.18
C LYS A 536 -37.29 -53.01 16.13
N PRO A 537 -36.72 -54.20 16.45
CA PRO A 537 -35.88 -54.97 15.54
C PRO A 537 -36.54 -55.35 14.19
N SER A 538 -37.86 -55.28 14.11
CA SER A 538 -38.69 -55.68 12.98
C SER A 538 -39.11 -54.53 12.05
N ASP A 539 -38.86 -53.26 12.42
CA ASP A 539 -39.28 -52.14 11.59
C ASP A 539 -38.29 -51.92 10.43
N PRO A 540 -38.78 -51.69 9.20
CA PRO A 540 -37.90 -51.39 8.07
C PRO A 540 -37.17 -50.07 8.31
N ILE A 541 -35.85 -50.08 8.10
CA ILE A 541 -35.07 -48.84 8.11
C ILE A 541 -35.52 -48.01 6.93
N SER A 542 -35.99 -46.80 7.19
CA SER A 542 -36.27 -45.81 6.15
C SER A 542 -34.95 -45.21 5.66
N ILE A 543 -34.25 -45.94 4.79
CA ILE A 543 -33.00 -45.53 4.16
C ILE A 543 -33.11 -45.55 2.65
#